data_AF-A0A536P4K7-F1
#
_entry.id   AF-A0A536P4K7-F1
#
_cell.length_a   1.000
_cell.length_b   1.000
_cell.length_c   1.000
_cell.angle_alpha   90.00
_cell.angle_beta   90.00
_cell.angle_gamma   90.00
#
_symmetry.space_group_name_H-M   'P 1'
#
loop_
_entity.id
_entity.type
_entity.pdbx_description
1 polymer ?
#
loop_
_entity_poly.entity_id
_entity_poly.type
_entity_poly.pdbx_seq_one_letter_code
_entity_poly.pdbx_strand_id
1 'polypeptide(L)'
;MGIDAEGYGYRAGDEGIDRLLRDGRTLSPAGIERAAWGWDRHEDPALMQRFHDAERAALRALEQADRSSTWDDARKRILDLTEGRSSLVSWKAEHGDIGHKAERAMLGAALALLTRDKLSHEQYATLARPMAEALPWLLPEAPPEPRR
;
A
#
# COMPACT_ATOMS: atom_id res chain seq x y z
N MET A 1 -25.52 -23.64 -19.33
CA MET A 1 -25.45 -23.05 -17.98
C MET A 1 -24.14 -22.28 -17.94
N GLY A 2 -24.21 -21.01 -18.35
CA GLY A 2 -23.05 -20.13 -18.42
C GLY A 2 -22.70 -19.71 -16.99
N ILE A 3 -21.44 -19.89 -16.62
CA ILE A 3 -20.89 -19.32 -15.39
C ILE A 3 -20.18 -18.06 -15.85
N ASP A 4 -20.70 -16.94 -15.40
CA ASP A 4 -20.27 -15.60 -15.75
C ASP A 4 -18.80 -15.41 -15.33
N ALA A 5 -17.91 -15.46 -16.31
CA ALA A 5 -16.52 -15.06 -16.18
C ALA A 5 -16.45 -13.53 -16.26
N GLU A 6 -17.07 -12.85 -15.31
CA GLU A 6 -16.96 -11.39 -15.16
C GLU A 6 -15.55 -11.04 -14.63
N GLY A 7 -14.64 -10.85 -15.58
CA GLY A 7 -13.76 -9.70 -15.64
C GLY A 7 -13.25 -9.10 -14.33
N TYR A 8 -12.46 -9.83 -13.54
CA TYR A 8 -11.46 -9.22 -12.64
C TYR A 8 -10.14 -8.92 -13.35
N GLY A 9 -10.22 -8.52 -14.62
CA GLY A 9 -9.11 -7.94 -15.36
C GLY A 9 -9.02 -6.44 -15.05
N TYR A 10 -8.72 -6.09 -13.81
CA TYR A 10 -8.50 -4.70 -13.41
C TYR A 10 -7.39 -4.10 -14.28
N ARG A 11 -7.64 -2.92 -14.90
CA ARG A 11 -6.57 -2.12 -15.49
C ARG A 11 -5.75 -1.57 -14.33
N ALA A 12 -4.68 -2.30 -14.01
CA ALA A 12 -4.27 -2.54 -12.63
C ALA A 12 -3.62 -1.37 -11.88
N GLY A 13 -3.19 -0.31 -12.55
CA GLY A 13 -2.47 0.81 -11.94
C GLY A 13 -3.41 1.87 -11.34
N ASP A 14 -4.01 2.68 -12.20
CA ASP A 14 -4.75 3.88 -11.80
C ASP A 14 -6.02 3.58 -10.98
N GLU A 15 -6.79 2.54 -11.36
CA GLU A 15 -7.96 2.11 -10.60
C GLU A 15 -7.59 1.57 -9.21
N GLY A 16 -6.43 0.91 -9.11
CA GLY A 16 -5.89 0.40 -7.85
C GLY A 16 -5.50 1.53 -6.90
N ILE A 17 -4.82 2.55 -7.41
CA ILE A 17 -4.40 3.72 -6.61
C ILE A 17 -5.61 4.55 -6.16
N ASP A 18 -6.58 4.78 -7.02
CA ASP A 18 -7.79 5.51 -6.65
C ASP A 18 -8.61 4.77 -5.58
N ARG A 19 -8.65 3.43 -5.64
CA ARG A 19 -9.23 2.61 -4.58
C ARG A 19 -8.43 2.71 -3.29
N LEU A 20 -7.09 2.58 -3.35
CA LEU A 20 -6.21 2.70 -2.17
C LEU A 20 -6.44 4.02 -1.43
N LEU A 21 -6.50 5.13 -2.17
CA LEU A 21 -6.73 6.46 -1.60
C LEU A 21 -8.15 6.63 -1.07
N ARG A 22 -9.15 6.02 -1.71
CA ARG A 22 -10.54 6.04 -1.23
C ARG A 22 -10.67 5.26 0.07
N ASP A 23 -10.17 4.04 0.11
CA ASP A 23 -10.27 3.18 1.29
C ASP A 23 -9.43 3.75 2.44
N GLY A 24 -8.25 4.30 2.13
CA GLY A 24 -7.38 5.02 3.08
C GLY A 24 -8.04 6.23 3.75
N ARG A 25 -8.93 6.94 3.04
CA ARG A 25 -9.75 8.03 3.62
C ARG A 25 -10.82 7.52 4.58
N THR A 26 -11.22 6.26 4.48
CA THR A 26 -12.27 5.68 5.32
C THR A 26 -11.73 4.84 6.47
N LEU A 27 -10.39 4.73 6.59
CA LEU A 27 -9.78 4.00 7.69
C LEU A 27 -10.13 4.64 9.04
N SER A 28 -10.65 3.81 9.93
CA SER A 28 -10.78 4.14 11.34
C SER A 28 -9.39 4.15 12.02
N PRO A 29 -9.27 4.73 13.23
CA PRO A 29 -8.04 4.63 14.03
C PRO A 29 -7.52 3.19 14.13
N ALA A 30 -8.40 2.23 14.41
CA ALA A 30 -8.03 0.81 14.48
C ALA A 30 -7.49 0.24 13.15
N GLY A 31 -7.95 0.77 12.01
CA GLY A 31 -7.42 0.41 10.69
C GLY A 31 -6.03 1.00 10.44
N ILE A 32 -5.79 2.24 10.89
CA ILE A 32 -4.48 2.90 10.82
C ILE A 32 -3.47 2.16 11.70
N GLU A 33 -3.83 1.86 12.96
CA GLU A 33 -3.03 1.01 13.85
C GLU A 33 -2.74 -0.36 13.22
N ARG A 34 -3.68 -0.92 12.45
CA ARG A 34 -3.47 -2.21 11.78
C ARG A 34 -2.43 -2.14 10.68
N ALA A 35 -2.47 -1.08 9.87
CA ALA A 35 -1.43 -0.83 8.86
C ALA A 35 -0.06 -0.58 9.51
N ALA A 36 -0.03 0.19 10.61
CA ALA A 36 1.19 0.42 11.39
C ALA A 36 1.76 -0.88 11.97
N TRP A 37 0.91 -1.74 12.53
CA TRP A 37 1.33 -3.06 13.02
C TRP A 37 1.85 -3.96 11.90
N GLY A 38 1.24 -3.93 10.72
CA GLY A 38 1.76 -4.61 9.53
C GLY A 38 3.15 -4.12 9.12
N TRP A 39 3.41 -2.83 9.31
CA TRP A 39 4.73 -2.23 9.14
C TRP A 39 5.72 -2.70 10.21
N ASP A 40 5.33 -2.73 11.48
CA ASP A 40 6.20 -3.18 12.59
C ASP A 40 6.74 -4.60 12.41
N ARG A 41 5.99 -5.48 11.76
CA ARG A 41 6.47 -6.83 11.43
C ARG A 41 7.68 -6.82 10.48
N HIS A 42 7.89 -5.72 9.76
CA HIS A 42 9.05 -5.51 8.90
C HIS A 42 10.19 -4.81 9.64
N GLU A 43 10.12 -4.58 10.97
CA GLU A 43 11.27 -4.13 11.77
C GLU A 43 12.35 -5.22 11.93
N ASP A 44 12.03 -6.49 11.61
CA ASP A 44 13.06 -7.52 11.44
C ASP A 44 14.03 -7.10 10.31
N PRO A 45 15.35 -7.01 10.57
CA PRO A 45 16.30 -6.48 9.59
C PRO A 45 16.30 -7.23 8.26
N ALA A 46 16.01 -8.53 8.24
CA ALA A 46 15.97 -9.30 7.00
C ALA A 46 14.70 -9.03 6.20
N LEU A 47 13.56 -8.86 6.87
CA LEU A 47 12.31 -8.46 6.22
C LEU A 47 12.37 -7.01 5.73
N MET A 48 12.97 -6.11 6.51
CA MET A 48 13.22 -4.72 6.13
C MET A 48 14.11 -4.64 4.88
N GLN A 49 15.17 -5.46 4.83
CA GLN A 49 16.06 -5.53 3.68
C GLN A 49 15.30 -5.98 2.42
N ARG A 50 14.48 -7.03 2.51
CA ARG A 50 13.64 -7.50 1.40
C ARG A 50 12.66 -6.43 0.94
N PHE A 51 12.08 -5.68 1.86
CA PHE A 51 11.21 -4.55 1.54
C PHE A 51 11.96 -3.50 0.72
N HIS A 52 13.15 -3.06 1.17
CA HIS A 52 13.96 -2.09 0.44
C HIS A 52 14.50 -2.61 -0.90
N ASP A 53 14.74 -3.91 -1.03
CA ASP A 53 15.09 -4.53 -2.32
C ASP A 53 13.90 -4.48 -3.30
N ALA A 54 12.69 -4.80 -2.84
CA ALA A 54 11.47 -4.71 -3.62
C ALA A 54 11.14 -3.26 -3.99
N GLU A 55 11.32 -2.32 -3.05
CA GLU A 55 11.12 -0.88 -3.26
C GLU A 55 12.05 -0.35 -4.34
N ARG A 56 13.35 -0.68 -4.27
CA ARG A 56 14.32 -0.32 -5.31
C ARG A 56 14.00 -0.96 -6.65
N ALA A 57 13.47 -2.18 -6.68
CA ALA A 57 13.01 -2.80 -7.91
C ALA A 57 11.83 -2.05 -8.52
N ALA A 58 10.84 -1.66 -7.69
CA ALA A 58 9.67 -0.90 -8.11
C ALA A 58 10.05 0.47 -8.68
N LEU A 59 10.86 1.24 -7.95
CA LEU A 59 11.31 2.57 -8.38
C LEU A 59 12.09 2.50 -9.70
N ARG A 60 13.01 1.53 -9.85
CA ARG A 60 13.72 1.31 -11.12
C ARG A 60 12.78 0.92 -12.26
N ALA A 61 11.73 0.14 -11.99
CA ALA A 61 10.75 -0.25 -12.99
C ALA A 61 9.89 0.95 -13.46
N LEU A 62 9.59 1.89 -12.57
CA LEU A 62 8.91 3.14 -12.92
C LEU A 62 9.80 4.05 -13.76
N GLU A 63 11.07 4.19 -13.37
CA GLU A 63 12.06 4.98 -14.11
C GLU A 63 12.26 4.43 -15.53
N GLN A 64 12.45 3.12 -15.69
CA GLN A 64 12.58 2.48 -17.00
C GLN A 64 11.33 2.58 -17.88
N ALA A 65 10.17 2.79 -17.26
CA ALA A 65 8.90 2.96 -17.95
C ALA A 65 8.51 4.43 -18.19
N ASP A 66 9.35 5.39 -17.79
CA ASP A 66 9.06 6.83 -17.82
C ASP A 66 7.76 7.19 -17.07
N ARG A 67 7.51 6.50 -15.94
CA ARG A 67 6.31 6.66 -15.09
C ARG A 67 6.63 7.25 -13.70
N SER A 68 7.80 7.88 -13.56
CA SER A 68 8.22 8.48 -12.28
C SER A 68 7.27 9.58 -11.80
N SER A 69 6.71 10.38 -12.71
CA SER A 69 5.72 11.41 -12.38
C SER A 69 4.44 10.85 -11.77
N THR A 70 3.97 9.69 -12.24
CA THR A 70 2.80 9.01 -11.67
C THR A 70 3.04 8.59 -10.23
N TRP A 71 4.26 8.16 -9.91
CA TRP A 71 4.64 7.86 -8.53
C TRP A 71 4.71 9.12 -7.66
N ASP A 72 5.31 10.20 -8.15
CA ASP A 72 5.38 11.46 -7.40
C ASP A 72 3.99 12.02 -7.09
N ASP A 73 3.05 11.94 -8.05
CA ASP A 73 1.66 12.35 -7.87
C ASP A 73 0.94 11.48 -6.83
N ALA A 74 1.10 10.15 -6.91
CA ALA A 74 0.51 9.23 -5.94
C ALA A 74 1.07 9.47 -4.53
N ARG A 75 2.40 9.62 -4.41
CA ARG A 75 3.08 9.92 -3.15
C ARG A 75 2.58 11.22 -2.55
N LYS A 76 2.48 12.29 -3.33
CA LYS A 76 1.96 13.58 -2.86
C LYS A 76 0.52 13.46 -2.34
N ARG A 77 -0.36 12.75 -3.06
CA ARG A 77 -1.75 12.52 -2.65
C ARG A 77 -1.85 11.73 -1.34
N ILE A 78 -0.91 10.81 -1.09
CA ILE A 78 -0.84 10.04 0.18
C ILE A 78 -0.40 10.97 1.32
N LEU A 79 0.69 11.73 1.15
CA LEU A 79 1.18 12.66 2.17
C LEU A 79 0.14 13.74 2.53
N ASP A 80 -0.59 14.25 1.52
CA ASP A 80 -1.68 15.21 1.75
C ASP A 80 -2.87 14.60 2.54
N LEU A 81 -3.06 13.28 2.44
CA LEU A 81 -4.09 12.54 3.16
C LEU A 81 -3.69 12.26 4.62
N THR A 82 -2.41 11.94 4.86
CA THR A 82 -1.90 11.49 6.17
C THR A 82 -1.41 12.66 7.04
N GLU A 83 -0.67 13.61 6.46
CA GLU A 83 0.02 14.69 7.18
C GLU A 83 -0.51 16.10 6.85
N GLY A 84 -1.17 16.26 5.69
CA GLY A 84 -1.61 17.56 5.20
C GLY A 84 -2.64 18.28 6.09
N ARG A 85 -2.86 19.58 5.84
CA ARG A 85 -3.94 20.35 6.51
C ARG A 85 -5.32 19.70 6.34
N SER A 86 -5.52 19.04 5.20
CA SER A 86 -6.68 18.24 4.81
C SER A 86 -6.73 16.85 5.44
N SER A 87 -5.72 16.44 6.22
CA SER A 87 -5.68 15.13 6.87
C SER A 87 -6.92 14.93 7.75
N LEU A 88 -7.47 13.72 7.66
CA LEU A 88 -8.73 13.37 8.33
C LEU A 88 -8.52 13.24 9.83
N VAL A 89 -9.61 13.40 10.59
CA VAL A 89 -9.58 13.35 12.07
C VAL A 89 -8.93 12.05 12.58
N SER A 90 -9.19 10.91 11.92
CA SER A 90 -8.61 9.61 12.30
C SER A 90 -7.09 9.55 12.11
N TRP A 91 -6.57 10.13 11.02
CA TRP A 91 -5.12 10.20 10.78
C TRP A 91 -4.43 11.23 11.70
N LYS A 92 -5.13 12.31 12.04
CA LYS A 92 -4.68 13.28 13.04
C LYS A 92 -4.72 12.72 14.47
N ALA A 93 -5.64 11.82 14.77
CA ALA A 93 -5.75 11.19 16.08
C ALA A 93 -4.57 10.21 16.33
N GLU A 94 -4.16 9.49 15.28
CA GLU A 94 -3.01 8.58 15.30
C GLU A 94 -1.67 9.28 14.99
N HIS A 95 -1.62 10.61 15.12
CA HIS A 95 -0.43 11.39 14.78
C HIS A 95 0.77 10.97 15.65
N GLY A 96 1.94 10.84 15.02
CA GLY A 96 3.16 10.31 15.65
C GLY A 96 3.68 9.05 14.93
N ASP A 97 4.32 8.15 15.68
CA ASP A 97 4.97 6.95 15.12
C ASP A 97 3.99 6.02 14.39
N ILE A 98 2.78 5.83 14.94
CA ILE A 98 1.73 4.98 14.35
C ILE A 98 1.31 5.51 12.97
N GLY A 99 0.99 6.81 12.88
CA GLY A 99 0.64 7.46 11.62
C GLY A 99 1.74 7.34 10.56
N HIS A 100 3.00 7.58 10.92
CA HIS A 100 4.13 7.44 9.99
C HIS A 100 4.31 5.99 9.52
N LYS A 101 4.14 5.01 10.40
CA LYS A 101 4.25 3.58 10.04
C LYS A 101 3.12 3.16 9.09
N ALA A 102 1.89 3.58 9.36
CA ALA A 102 0.76 3.35 8.48
C ALA A 102 0.91 4.08 7.12
N GLU A 103 1.49 5.28 7.10
CA GLU A 103 1.82 5.97 5.86
C GLU A 103 2.85 5.20 5.04
N ARG A 104 3.94 4.72 5.66
CA ARG A 104 4.95 3.90 4.97
C ARG A 104 4.34 2.63 4.39
N ALA A 105 3.41 2.00 5.11
CA ALA A 105 2.63 0.88 4.60
C ALA A 105 1.82 1.26 3.35
N MET A 106 1.12 2.40 3.38
CA MET A 106 0.35 2.89 2.24
C MET A 106 1.23 3.23 1.02
N LEU A 107 2.41 3.84 1.24
CA LEU A 107 3.39 4.14 0.19
C LEU A 107 3.93 2.85 -0.47
N GLY A 108 4.23 1.83 0.34
CA GLY A 108 4.63 0.51 -0.18
C GLY A 108 3.56 -0.12 -1.05
N ALA A 109 2.30 -0.12 -0.60
CA ALA A 109 1.18 -0.64 -1.38
C ALA A 109 0.95 0.14 -2.68
N ALA A 110 1.12 1.46 -2.67
CA ALA A 110 1.02 2.29 -3.86
C ALA A 110 2.11 1.95 -4.90
N LEU A 111 3.36 1.79 -4.46
CA LEU A 111 4.44 1.32 -5.35
C LEU A 111 4.12 -0.04 -5.95
N ALA A 112 3.64 -0.98 -5.13
CA ALA A 112 3.26 -2.31 -5.58
C ALA A 112 2.18 -2.27 -6.67
N LEU A 113 1.14 -1.44 -6.50
CA LEU A 113 0.05 -1.28 -7.48
C LEU A 113 0.54 -0.67 -8.79
N LEU A 114 1.32 0.41 -8.73
CA LEU A 114 1.84 1.10 -9.92
C LEU A 114 2.81 0.24 -10.74
N THR A 115 3.46 -0.73 -10.09
CA THR A 115 4.50 -1.58 -10.70
C THR A 115 4.11 -3.04 -10.80
N ARG A 116 2.83 -3.37 -10.60
CA ARG A 116 2.32 -4.75 -10.61
C ARG A 116 2.68 -5.51 -11.89
N ASP A 117 2.75 -4.82 -13.03
CA ASP A 117 3.10 -5.41 -14.33
C ASP A 117 4.61 -5.70 -14.49
N LYS A 118 5.45 -5.18 -13.59
CA LYS A 118 6.92 -5.25 -13.66
C LYS A 118 7.56 -6.04 -12.52
N LEU A 119 6.90 -6.11 -11.36
CA LEU A 119 7.40 -6.84 -10.20
C LEU A 119 7.08 -8.32 -10.26
N SER A 120 7.91 -9.14 -9.62
CA SER A 120 7.50 -10.49 -9.27
C SER A 120 6.37 -10.45 -8.24
N HIS A 121 5.57 -11.51 -8.17
CA HIS A 121 4.51 -11.59 -7.18
C HIS A 121 5.04 -11.50 -5.74
N GLU A 122 6.22 -12.07 -5.46
CA GLU A 122 6.87 -11.98 -4.15
C GLU A 122 7.25 -10.53 -3.79
N GLN A 123 7.78 -9.77 -4.74
CA GLN A 123 8.12 -8.35 -4.54
C GLN A 123 6.86 -7.52 -4.32
N TYR A 124 5.81 -7.76 -5.12
CA TYR A 124 4.51 -7.13 -4.94
C TYR A 124 3.96 -7.40 -3.53
N ALA A 125 3.93 -8.68 -3.12
CA ALA A 125 3.42 -9.08 -1.83
C ALA A 125 4.23 -8.47 -0.67
N THR A 126 5.56 -8.41 -0.80
CA THR A 126 6.43 -7.78 0.19
C THR A 126 6.07 -6.31 0.41
N LEU A 127 5.83 -5.56 -0.67
CA LEU A 127 5.48 -4.13 -0.60
C LEU A 127 4.05 -3.88 -0.11
N ALA A 128 3.09 -4.71 -0.54
CA ALA A 128 1.67 -4.54 -0.24
C ALA A 128 1.28 -5.07 1.16
N ARG A 129 2.02 -6.03 1.70
CA ARG A 129 1.66 -6.76 2.93
C ARG A 129 1.40 -5.88 4.15
N PRO A 130 2.21 -4.86 4.48
CA PRO A 130 1.92 -3.97 5.60
C PRO A 130 0.51 -3.34 5.54
N MET A 131 0.11 -2.87 4.36
CA MET A 131 -1.20 -2.24 4.16
C MET A 131 -2.31 -3.27 4.00
N ALA A 132 -2.00 -4.46 3.49
CA ALA A 132 -2.96 -5.55 3.32
C ALA A 132 -3.59 -6.00 4.65
N GLU A 133 -2.89 -5.83 5.77
CA GLU A 133 -3.46 -6.06 7.10
C GLU A 133 -4.71 -5.19 7.32
N ALA A 134 -4.67 -3.92 6.93
CA ALA A 134 -5.81 -3.00 7.02
C ALA A 134 -6.76 -3.10 5.82
N LEU A 135 -6.24 -3.40 4.63
CA LEU A 135 -6.98 -3.45 3.37
C LEU A 135 -6.75 -4.81 2.66
N PRO A 136 -7.50 -5.88 3.04
CA PRO A 136 -7.24 -7.25 2.58
C PRO A 136 -7.31 -7.46 1.06
N TRP A 137 -7.97 -6.56 0.32
CA TRP A 137 -8.05 -6.65 -1.13
C TRP A 137 -6.71 -6.49 -1.85
N LEU A 138 -5.69 -5.95 -1.16
CA LEU A 138 -4.33 -5.83 -1.69
C LEU A 138 -3.64 -7.19 -1.85
N LEU A 139 -3.95 -8.17 -0.98
CA LEU A 139 -3.45 -9.54 -1.04
C LEU A 139 -4.58 -10.53 -0.71
N PRO A 140 -5.53 -10.77 -1.62
CA PRO A 140 -6.69 -11.62 -1.36
C PRO A 140 -6.32 -13.08 -1.03
N GLU A 141 -5.14 -13.54 -1.47
CA GLU A 141 -4.57 -14.84 -1.17
C GLU A 141 -4.01 -15.00 0.25
N ALA A 142 -3.81 -13.89 0.97
CA ALA A 142 -3.26 -13.88 2.32
C ALA A 142 -4.29 -13.28 3.30
N PRO A 143 -4.90 -14.06 4.19
CA PRO A 143 -5.79 -13.51 5.20
C PRO A 143 -4.99 -12.57 6.14
N PRO A 144 -5.61 -11.48 6.63
CA PRO A 144 -4.96 -10.62 7.63
C PRO A 144 -4.68 -11.43 8.89
N GLU A 145 -3.52 -11.19 9.50
CA GLU A 145 -3.07 -11.95 10.66
C GLU A 145 -3.95 -11.65 11.89
N PRO A 146 -4.26 -12.66 12.73
CA PRO A 146 -5.01 -12.44 13.96
C PRO A 146 -4.19 -11.60 14.94
N ARG A 147 -4.76 -10.49 15.43
CA ARG A 147 -4.17 -9.69 16.53
C ARG A 147 -4.10 -10.58 17.79
N ARG A 148 -2.91 -10.70 18.39
CA ARG A 148 -2.71 -11.28 19.73
C ARG A 148 -2.62 -10.19 20.77
#